data_AF-A0A1B8TDF0-F1
#
_entry.id   AF-A0A1B8TDF0-F1
#
_cell.length_a   1.000
_cell.length_b   1.000
_cell.length_c   1.000
_cell.angle_alpha   90.00
_cell.angle_beta   90.00
_cell.angle_gamma   90.00
#
_symmetry.space_group_name_H-M   'P 1'
#
loop_
_entity.id
_entity.type
_entity.pdbx_description
1 polymer ?
#
loop_
_entity_poly.entity_id
_entity_poly.type
_entity_poly.pdbx_seq_one_letter_code
_entity_poly.pdbx_strand_id
1 'polypeptide(L)' 'MVWIVKMTGDDGVYYGTSPDTEGIRYRTAKPENAEQFESKQKAESVFYWFHQMRELQKYKLEAVEL' A
#
# COMPACT_ATOMS: atom_id res chain seq x y z
N MET A 1 6.42 -11.34 11.86
CA MET A 1 5.37 -10.31 11.79
C MET A 1 5.36 -9.80 10.37
N VAL A 2 4.19 -9.66 9.76
CA VAL A 2 4.04 -9.18 8.38
C VAL A 2 3.48 -7.78 8.45
N TRP A 3 4.10 -6.85 7.73
CA TRP A 3 3.64 -5.48 7.60
C TRP A 3 3.07 -5.27 6.21
N ILE A 4 1.98 -4.50 6.10
CA ILE A 4 1.37 -4.12 4.83
C ILE A 4 1.04 -2.62 4.82
N VAL A 5 0.79 -2.06 3.64
CA VAL A 5 0.34 -0.67 3.48
C VAL A 5 -1.18 -0.64 3.42
N LYS A 6 -1.81 -0.05 4.43
CA LYS A 6 -3.24 0.28 4.45
C LYS A 6 -3.47 1.65 3.83
N MET A 7 -4.47 1.74 2.97
CA MET A 7 -4.87 2.95 2.24
C MET A 7 -6.31 3.28 2.65
N THR A 8 -6.53 4.43 3.27
CA THR A 8 -7.86 4.87 3.71
C THR A 8 -8.27 6.11 2.91
N GLY A 9 -9.40 6.04 2.22
CA GLY A 9 -9.97 7.15 1.47
C GLY A 9 -11.47 7.23 1.66
N ASP A 10 -12.11 8.22 1.05
CA ASP A 10 -13.56 8.44 1.17
C ASP A 10 -14.38 7.28 0.60
N ASP A 11 -13.82 6.53 -0.36
CA ASP A 11 -14.44 5.36 -0.97
C ASP A 11 -14.17 4.04 -0.22
N GLY A 12 -13.38 4.07 0.87
CA GLY A 12 -13.19 2.92 1.75
C GLY A 12 -11.74 2.63 2.11
N VAL A 13 -11.51 1.40 2.60
CA VAL A 13 -10.19 0.90 3.01
C VAL A 13 -9.69 -0.11 1.99
N TYR A 14 -8.43 0.07 1.58
CA TYR A 14 -7.72 -0.77 0.64
C TYR A 14 -6.29 -1.02 1.11
N TYR A 15 -5.54 -1.83 0.36
CA TYR A 15 -4.16 -2.16 0.65
C TYR A 15 -3.29 -2.04 -0.59
N GLY A 16 -2.03 -1.65 -0.40
CA GLY A 16 -1.08 -1.44 -1.50
C GLY A 16 -0.50 -2.76 -2.01
N THR A 17 -0.48 -2.95 -3.33
CA THR A 17 0.12 -4.12 -3.98
C THR A 17 1.61 -3.91 -4.27
N SER A 18 2.30 -5.02 -4.53
CA SER A 18 3.62 -5.01 -5.17
C SER A 18 3.54 -4.32 -6.54
N PRO A 19 4.64 -3.71 -7.01
CA PRO A 19 4.68 -3.13 -8.34
C PRO A 19 4.56 -4.24 -9.40
N ASP A 20 3.87 -3.96 -10.49
CA ASP A 20 3.83 -4.82 -11.66
C ASP A 20 5.14 -4.74 -12.48
N THR A 21 5.15 -5.36 -13.67
CA THR A 21 6.30 -5.36 -14.58
C THR A 21 6.68 -3.97 -15.08
N GLU A 22 5.76 -3.00 -15.03
CA GLU A 22 5.99 -1.61 -15.43
C GLU A 22 6.33 -0.72 -14.22
N GLY A 23 6.41 -1.29 -13.02
CA GLY A 23 6.65 -0.55 -11.78
C GLY A 23 5.40 0.10 -11.19
N ILE A 24 4.21 -0.18 -11.75
CA ILE A 24 2.95 0.42 -11.32
C ILE A 24 2.40 -0.34 -10.13
N ARG A 25 1.97 0.42 -9.11
CA ARG A 25 1.36 -0.10 -7.89
C ARG A 25 -0.13 0.18 -7.92
N TYR A 26 -0.92 -0.73 -7.37
CA TYR A 26 -2.38 -0.64 -7.32
C TYR A 26 -2.88 -0.80 -5.89
N ARG A 27 -4.19 -0.59 -5.72
CA ARG A 27 -4.92 -0.91 -4.50
C ARG A 27 -5.63 -2.26 -4.64
N THR A 28 -5.72 -3.02 -3.56
CA THR A 28 -6.53 -4.23 -3.44
C THR A 28 -7.48 -4.10 -2.24
N ALA A 29 -8.68 -4.68 -2.33
CA ALA A 29 -9.62 -4.73 -1.21
C ALA A 29 -9.26 -5.81 -0.16
N LYS A 30 -8.38 -6.73 -0.53
CA LYS A 30 -8.02 -7.91 0.24
C LYS A 30 -6.59 -7.79 0.78
N PRO A 31 -6.37 -7.78 2.11
CA PRO A 31 -5.04 -7.62 2.69
C PRO A 31 -4.10 -8.78 2.34
N GLU A 32 -4.61 -9.98 2.09
CA GLU A 32 -3.82 -11.14 1.66
C GLU A 32 -3.12 -10.95 0.30
N ASN A 33 -3.61 -10.01 -0.52
CA ASN A 33 -3.04 -9.66 -1.82
C ASN A 33 -2.12 -8.42 -1.75
N ALA A 34 -1.93 -7.85 -0.56
CA ALA A 34 -1.05 -6.69 -0.39
C ALA A 34 0.42 -7.11 -0.45
N GLU A 35 1.30 -6.15 -0.73
CA GLU A 35 2.74 -6.37 -0.57
C GLU A 35 3.07 -6.59 0.91
N GLN A 36 3.80 -7.66 1.18
CA GLN A 36 4.19 -8.06 2.53
C GLN A 36 5.62 -7.61 2.82
N PHE A 37 5.81 -6.93 3.95
CA PHE A 37 7.09 -6.40 4.38
C PHE A 37 7.53 -7.00 5.71
N GLU A 38 8.84 -7.16 5.87
CA GLU A 38 9.44 -7.72 7.10
C GLU A 38 9.44 -6.72 8.28
N SER A 39 9.26 -5.43 8.01
CA SER A 39 9.26 -4.38 9.03
C SER A 39 8.38 -3.21 8.63
N LYS A 40 7.94 -2.45 9.65
CA LYS A 40 7.22 -1.19 9.47
C LYS A 40 7.98 -0.21 8.58
N GLN A 41 9.29 -0.06 8.80
CA GLN A 41 10.13 0.86 8.02
C GLN A 41 10.16 0.49 6.54
N LYS A 42 10.19 -0.82 6.21
CA LYS A 42 10.11 -1.28 4.82
C LYS A 42 8.75 -0.94 4.20
N ALA A 43 7.65 -1.15 4.92
CA ALA A 43 6.31 -0.76 4.46
C ALA A 43 6.15 0.77 4.29
N GLU A 44 6.73 1.57 5.18
CA GLU A 44 6.67 3.04 5.07
C GLU A 44 7.55 3.57 3.92
N SER A 45 8.66 2.90 3.61
CA SER A 45 9.58 3.30 2.54
C SER A 45 8.91 3.37 1.16
N VAL A 46 7.81 2.63 0.97
CA VAL A 46 7.08 2.60 -0.30
C VAL A 46 5.98 3.65 -0.41
N PHE A 47 5.68 4.41 0.65
CA PHE A 47 4.64 5.45 0.63
C PHE A 47 4.91 6.50 -0.43
N TYR A 48 6.18 6.87 -0.61
CA TYR A 48 6.60 7.79 -1.65
C TYR A 48 6.09 7.35 -3.03
N TRP A 49 6.23 6.06 -3.38
CA TRP A 49 5.79 5.51 -4.66
C TRP A 49 4.27 5.53 -4.82
N PHE A 50 3.53 5.21 -3.75
CA PHE A 50 2.07 5.32 -3.77
C PHE A 50 1.60 6.77 -4.00
N HIS A 51 2.30 7.76 -3.44
CA HIS A 51 2.00 9.18 -3.68
C HIS A 51 2.43 9.68 -5.07
N GLN A 52 3.25 8.96 -5.83
CA GLN A 52 3.51 9.30 -7.23
C GLN A 52 2.35 8.90 -8.16
N MET A 53 1.54 7.91 -7.75
CA MET A 53 0.40 7.43 -8.53
C MET A 53 -0.80 8.35 -8.31
N ARG A 54 -1.21 9.10 -9.35
CA ARG A 54 -2.32 10.06 -9.29
C ARG A 54 -3.60 9.46 -8.69
N GLU A 55 -3.92 8.20 -9.01
CA GLU A 55 -5.11 7.51 -8.52
C GLU A 55 -5.05 7.15 -7.02
N LEU A 56 -3.84 7.08 -6.46
CA LEU A 56 -3.59 6.64 -5.10
C LEU A 56 -3.25 7.80 -4.15
N GLN A 57 -2.94 8.97 -4.67
CA GLN A 57 -2.67 10.20 -3.90
C GLN A 57 -3.80 10.59 -2.95
N LYS A 58 -5.04 10.24 -3.28
CA LYS A 58 -6.23 10.55 -2.46
C LYS A 58 -6.31 9.75 -1.16
N TYR A 59 -5.53 8.68 -1.00
CA TYR A 59 -5.57 7.84 0.19
C TYR A 59 -4.58 8.31 1.25
N LYS A 60 -5.01 8.24 2.51
CA LYS A 60 -4.12 8.28 3.67
C LYS A 60 -3.46 6.90 3.83
N LEU A 61 -2.13 6.89 3.89
CA LEU A 61 -1.33 5.67 4.00
C LEU A 61 -0.94 5.40 5.46
N GLU A 62 -1.03 4.14 5.87
CA GLU A 62 -0.60 3.66 7.18
C GLU A 62 0.08 2.30 7.03
N ALA A 63 1.20 2.08 7.73
CA ALA A 63 1.84 0.78 7.81
C ALA A 63 1.23 0.03 8.99
N VAL A 64 0.61 -1.12 8.72
CA VAL A 64 -0.11 -1.92 9.72
C VAL A 64 0.41 -3.35 9.75
N GLU A 65 0.32 -3.98 10.91
CA GLU A 65 0.60 -5.40 11.08
C GLU A 65 -0.58 -6.25 10.58
N LEU A 66 -0.26 -7.36 9.92
CA LEU A 66 -1.19 -8.40 9.48
C LEU A 66 -1.08 -9.65 10.36
#